data_AF-A0A3T1D7K0-F1
#
_entry.id   AF-A0A3T1D7K0-F1
#
_cell.length_a   1.000
_cell.length_b   1.000
_cell.length_c   1.000
_cell.angle_alpha   90.00
_cell.angle_beta   90.00
_cell.angle_gamma   90.00
#
_symmetry.space_group_name_H-M   'P 1'
#
loop_
_entity.id
_entity.type
_entity.pdbx_description
1 polymer ?
#
loop_
_entity_poly.entity_id
_entity_poly.type
_entity_poly.pdbx_seq_one_letter_code
_entity_poly.pdbx_strand_id
1 'polypeptide(L)' 'MFGKVVCILMLISAMLIYDIPRFSKASRRDRFMYGAILVPLLYLGFLFVTAKPWPNLDTLFNLLISPAKQIVQWLDPTNS' A
#
# COMPACT_ATOMS: atom_id res chain seq x y z
N MET A 1 -14.30 17.45 -5.12
CA MET A 1 -12.93 17.64 -4.58
C MET A 1 -12.95 17.68 -3.05
N PHE A 2 -13.65 18.63 -2.43
CA PHE A 2 -13.68 18.80 -0.97
C PHE A 2 -14.13 17.56 -0.17
N GLY A 3 -15.22 16.90 -0.59
CA GLY A 3 -15.70 15.68 0.08
C GLY A 3 -14.67 14.54 0.10
N LYS A 4 -13.91 14.37 -1.00
CA LYS A 4 -12.85 13.35 -1.07
C LYS A 4 -11.70 13.65 -0.12
N VAL A 5 -11.33 14.92 0.01
CA VAL A 5 -10.30 15.38 0.94
C VAL A 5 -10.75 15.17 2.38
N VAL A 6 -11.99 15.53 2.71
CA VAL A 6 -12.57 15.31 4.05
C VAL A 6 -12.59 13.82 4.42
N CYS A 7 -13.00 12.94 3.49
CA CYS A 7 -12.97 11.50 3.73
C CYS A 7 -11.56 11.00 4.04
N ILE A 8 -10.55 11.41 3.27
CA ILE A 8 -9.16 10.99 3.52
C ILE A 8 -8.64 11.55 4.84
N LEU A 9 -8.91 12.82 5.16
CA LEU A 9 -8.51 13.42 6.43
C LEU A 9 -9.16 12.69 7.62
N MET A 10 -10.42 12.28 7.49
CA MET A 10 -11.11 11.51 8.52
C MET A 10 -10.47 10.12 8.70
N LEU A 11 -10.12 9.44 7.61
CA LEU A 11 -9.46 8.13 7.69
C LEU A 11 -8.03 8.23 8.26
N ILE A 12 -7.25 9.22 7.81
CA ILE A 12 -5.88 9.44 8.31
C ILE A 12 -5.91 9.80 9.79
N SER A 13 -6.83 10.66 10.22
CA SER A 13 -6.94 11.03 11.63
C SER A 13 -7.37 9.85 12.50
N ALA A 14 -8.33 9.03 12.06
CA ALA A 14 -8.72 7.81 12.75
C ALA A 14 -7.56 6.81 12.89
N MET A 15 -6.81 6.58 11.81
CA MET A 15 -5.62 5.73 11.82
C MET A 15 -4.55 6.27 12.77
N LEU A 16 -4.27 7.58 12.71
CA LEU A 16 -3.24 8.22 13.51
C LEU A 16 -3.56 8.19 15.01
N ILE A 17 -4.83 8.41 15.40
CA ILE A 17 -5.25 8.33 16.81
C ILE A 17 -5.01 6.93 17.38
N TYR A 18 -5.29 5.89 16.58
CA TYR A 18 -5.09 4.50 16.98
C TYR A 18 -3.60 4.12 17.01
N ASP A 19 -2.83 4.54 16.00
CA ASP A 19 -1.45 4.09 15.82
C ASP A 19 -0.41 4.92 16.57
N ILE A 20 -0.64 6.21 16.88
CA ILE A 20 0.30 7.04 17.68
C ILE A 20 0.80 6.33 18.95
N PRO A 21 -0.07 5.82 19.85
CA PRO A 21 0.38 5.20 21.10
C PRO A 21 1.16 3.91 20.85
N ARG A 22 0.87 3.20 19.76
CA ARG A 22 1.54 1.96 19.37
C ARG A 22 2.89 2.23 18.70
N PHE A 23 2.99 3.28 17.89
CA PHE A 23 4.19 3.69 17.15
C PHE A 23 5.30 4.18 18.09
N SER A 24 4.92 4.86 19.18
CA SER A 24 5.85 5.25 20.26
C SER A 24 6.61 4.04 20.84
N LYS A 25 5.91 2.91 21.03
CA LYS A 25 6.45 1.68 21.61
C LYS A 25 7.05 0.70 20.57
N ALA A 26 6.91 1.00 19.28
CA ALA A 26 7.31 0.10 18.19
C ALA A 26 8.83 0.07 17.95
N SER A 27 9.35 -1.09 17.54
CA SER A 27 10.77 -1.25 17.21
C SER A 27 11.14 -0.50 15.92
N ARG A 28 12.44 -0.25 15.67
CA ARG A 28 12.90 0.40 14.41
C ARG A 28 12.44 -0.35 13.17
N ARG A 29 12.40 -1.69 13.22
CA ARG A 29 11.94 -2.53 12.11
C ARG A 29 10.45 -2.32 11.85
N ASP A 30 9.63 -2.27 12.91
CA ASP A 30 8.19 -2.05 12.80
C ASP A 30 7.89 -0.66 12.23
N ARG A 31 8.64 0.37 12.66
CA ARG A 31 8.54 1.72 12.10
C ARG A 31 8.90 1.77 10.61
N PHE A 32 9.92 1.02 10.20
CA PHE A 32 10.31 0.92 8.80
C PHE A 32 9.24 0.22 7.96
N MET A 33 8.68 -0.90 8.44
CA MET A 33 7.57 -1.61 7.79
C MET A 33 6.33 -0.72 7.69
N TYR A 34 6.02 0.02 8.76
CA TYR A 34 4.91 0.98 8.76
C TYR A 34 5.13 2.08 7.72
N GLY A 35 6.34 2.64 7.63
CA GLY A 35 6.70 3.60 6.58
C GLY A 35 6.57 3.02 5.17
N ALA A 36 7.02 1.78 4.97
CA ALA A 36 6.91 1.08 3.69
C ALA A 36 5.45 0.87 3.24
N ILE A 37 4.53 0.63 4.18
CA ILE A 37 3.09 0.51 3.92
C ILE A 37 2.42 1.89 3.78
N LEU A 38 2.93 2.91 4.47
CA LEU A 38 2.41 4.28 4.40
C LEU A 38 2.57 4.89 3.00
N VAL A 39 3.69 4.59 2.32
CA VAL A 39 3.98 5.09 0.96
C VAL A 39 2.88 4.74 -0.06
N PRO A 40 2.51 3.46 -0.28
CA PRO A 40 1.44 3.10 -1.21
C PRO A 40 0.07 3.61 -0.75
N LEU A 41 -0.17 3.73 0.56
CA LEU A 41 -1.40 4.30 1.11
C LEU A 41 -1.55 5.79 0.72
N LEU A 42 -0.50 6.58 0.90
CA LEU A 42 -0.48 8.00 0.53
C LEU A 42 -0.61 8.19 -0.99
N TYR A 43 0.03 7.32 -1.78
CA TYR A 43 -0.12 7.31 -3.23
C TYR A 43 -1.58 7.11 -3.66
N LEU A 44 -2.25 6.08 -3.12
CA LEU A 44 -3.67 5.83 -3.39
C LEU A 44 -4.55 7.00 -2.96
N GLY A 45 -4.28 7.57 -1.78
CA GLY A 45 -4.99 8.75 -1.30
C GLY A 45 -4.83 9.94 -2.27
N PHE A 46 -3.62 10.18 -2.75
CA PHE A 46 -3.35 11.23 -3.74
C PHE A 46 -4.11 10.97 -5.06
N LEU A 47 -4.10 9.73 -5.57
CA LEU A 47 -4.87 9.37 -6.76
C LEU A 47 -6.37 9.60 -6.56
N PHE A 48 -6.89 9.22 -5.40
CA PHE A 48 -8.31 9.39 -5.07
C PHE A 48 -8.71 10.87 -5.06
N VAL A 49 -7.91 11.74 -4.44
CA VAL A 49 -8.17 13.20 -4.40
C VAL A 49 -8.04 13.82 -5.78
N THR A 50 -6.93 13.55 -6.48
CA THR A 50 -6.61 14.21 -7.75
C THR A 50 -7.40 13.66 -8.93
N ALA A 51 -8.03 12.49 -8.77
CA ALA A 51 -8.77 11.79 -9.81
C ALA A 51 -7.96 11.62 -11.11
N LYS A 52 -6.62 11.60 -11.01
CA LYS A 52 -5.75 11.36 -12.16
C LYS A 52 -5.87 9.90 -12.59
N PRO A 53 -5.85 9.61 -13.91
CA PRO A 53 -5.92 8.25 -14.45
C PRO A 53 -4.55 7.54 -14.37
N TRP A 54 -3.86 7.70 -13.25
CA TRP A 54 -2.57 7.05 -12.99
C TRP A 54 -2.77 5.59 -12.59
N PRO A 55 -1.78 4.72 -12.84
CA PRO A 55 -1.91 3.29 -12.58
C PRO A 55 -2.13 3.04 -11.09
N ASN A 56 -3.21 2.34 -10.74
CA ASN A 56 -3.40 1.90 -9.37
C ASN A 56 -2.35 0.82 -9.00
N LEU A 57 -2.27 0.48 -7.72
CA LEU A 57 -1.36 -0.57 -7.26
C LEU A 57 -1.63 -1.92 -7.94
N ASP A 58 -2.89 -2.24 -8.24
CA ASP A 58 -3.24 -3.46 -8.97
C ASP A 58 -2.53 -3.54 -10.33
N THR A 59 -2.55 -2.44 -11.09
CA THR A 59 -1.84 -2.33 -12.38
C THR A 59 -0.33 -2.51 -12.20
N LEU A 60 0.26 -1.92 -11.16
CA LEU A 60 1.69 -2.07 -10.87
C LEU A 60 2.06 -3.50 -10.47
N PHE A 61 1.24 -4.16 -9.64
CA PHE A 61 1.44 -5.55 -9.24
C PHE A 61 1.18 -6.53 -10.38
N ASN A 62 0.26 -6.22 -11.30
CA ASN A 62 0.00 -7.04 -12.48
C ASN A 62 1.23 -7.16 -13.39
N LEU A 63 2.13 -6.17 -13.41
CA LEU A 63 3.42 -6.28 -14.10
C LEU A 63 4.31 -7.39 -13.53
N LEU A 64 4.16 -7.71 -12.24
CA LEU A 64 4.91 -8.75 -11.55
C LEU A 64 4.25 -10.14 -11.66
N ILE A 65 3.03 -10.24 -12.19
CA ILE A 65 2.35 -11.54 -12.35
C ILE A 65 3.08 -12.44 -13.34
N SER A 66 3.58 -11.89 -14.45
CA SER A 66 4.30 -12.67 -15.46
C SER A 66 5.58 -13.32 -14.89
N PRO A 67 6.50 -12.59 -14.21
CA PRO A 67 7.66 -13.22 -13.59
C PRO A 67 7.27 -14.14 -12.41
N ALA A 68 6.21 -13.81 -11.64
CA ALA A 68 5.74 -14.68 -10.57
C ALA A 68 5.29 -16.05 -11.11
N LYS A 69 4.57 -16.10 -12.24
CA LYS A 69 4.18 -17.35 -12.90
C LYS A 69 5.39 -18.19 -13.31
N GLN A 70 6.45 -17.56 -13.83
CA GLN A 70 7.68 -18.26 -14.22
C GLN A 70 8.39 -18.88 -13.01
N ILE A 71 8.45 -18.16 -11.89
CA ILE A 71 9.03 -18.68 -10.64
C ILE A 71 8.21 -19.87 -10.14
N VAL A 72 6.89 -19.77 -10.13
CA VAL A 72 6.01 -20.87 -9.69
C VAL A 72 6.17 -22.10 -10.58
N GLN A 73 6.22 -21.93 -11.91
CA GLN A 73 6.46 -23.03 -12.85
C GLN A 73 7.82 -23.69 -12.64
N TRP A 74 8.87 -22.92 -12.34
CA TRP A 74 10.21 -23.43 -12.08
C TRP A 74 10.30 -24.20 -10.74
N LEU A 75 9.53 -23.78 -9.72
CA LEU A 75 9.46 -24.46 -8.43
C LEU A 75 8.49 -25.64 -8.41
N ASP A 76 7.64 -25.81 -9.41
CA ASP A 76 6.66 -26.88 -9.47
C ASP A 76 7.37 -28.23 -9.76
N PRO A 77 7.43 -29.15 -8.78
CA PRO A 77 8.12 -30.42 -8.94
C PRO A 77 7.42 -31.37 -9.92
N THR A 78 6.25 -31.01 -10.45
CA THR A 78 5.55 -31.77 -11.49
C THR A 78 5.94 -31.37 -12.92
N ASN A 79 6.72 -30.29 -13.10
CA ASN A 79 7.22 -29.82 -14.40
C ASN A 79 8.62 -30.38 -14.78
N SER A 80 9.11 -31.43 -14.10
CA SER A 80 10.38 -32.11 -14.40
C SER A 80 10.19 -33.50 -15.01
#